data_AF-A0A5S3RSB4-F1
#
_entry.id   AF-A0A5S3RSB4-F1
#
_cell.length_a   1.000
_cell.length_b   1.000
_cell.length_c   1.000
_cell.angle_alpha   90.00
_cell.angle_beta   90.00
_cell.angle_gamma   90.00
#
_symmetry.space_group_name_H-M   'P 1'
#
loop_
_entity.id
_entity.type
_entity.pdbx_description
1 polymer ?
#
loop_
_entity_poly.entity_id
_entity_poly.type
_entity_poly.pdbx_seq_one_letter_code
_entity_poly.pdbx_strand_id
1 'polypeptide(L)' 'MISEPVSSIVVIFICIVGALHFGGVLVTSKKSPALTWMKTKHPYFPNVIVVLLVFVALFKIVGLF' A
#
# COMPACT_ATOMS: atom_id res chain seq x y z
N MET A 1 10.01 -13.67 -19.65
CA MET A 1 10.48 -12.67 -18.67
C MET A 1 9.67 -11.41 -18.90
N ILE A 2 8.87 -10.98 -17.92
CA ILE A 2 8.14 -9.72 -18.03
C ILE A 2 9.19 -8.60 -17.99
N SER A 3 9.11 -7.65 -18.92
CA SER A 3 10.06 -6.56 -19.02
C SER A 3 10.09 -5.76 -17.72
N GLU A 4 11.29 -5.47 -17.21
CA GLU A 4 11.53 -4.69 -15.99
C GLU A 4 10.65 -3.43 -15.82
N PRO A 5 10.39 -2.61 -16.86
CA PRO A 5 9.48 -1.47 -16.74
C PRO A 5 8.04 -1.87 -16.38
N VAL A 6 7.55 -3.01 -16.88
CA VAL A 6 6.19 -3.50 -16.59
C VAL A 6 6.10 -3.99 -15.14
N SER A 7 7.14 -4.66 -14.65
CA SER A 7 7.20 -5.07 -13.24
C SER A 7 7.18 -3.86 -12.30
N SER A 8 7.95 -2.81 -12.59
CA SER A 8 7.99 -1.60 -11.76
C SER A 8 6.66 -0.83 -11.74
N ILE A 9 5.97 -0.69 -12.88
CA ILE A 9 4.64 -0.05 -12.94
C ILE A 9 3.62 -0.83 -12.11
N VAL A 10 3.62 -2.17 -12.21
CA VAL A 10 2.72 -3.03 -11.44
C VAL A 10 2.97 -2.91 -9.93
N VAL A 11 4.23 -2.87 -9.51
CA VAL A 11 4.60 -2.68 -8.10
C VAL A 11 4.11 -1.33 -7.58
N ILE A 12 4.31 -0.25 -8.35
CA ILE A 12 3.81 1.08 -7.99
C ILE A 12 2.28 1.06 -7.85
N PHE A 13 1.58 0.44 -8.80
CA PHE A 13 0.12 0.34 -8.77
C PHE A 13 -0.38 -0.41 -7.53
N ILE A 14 0.23 -1.55 -7.19
CA ILE A 14 -0.09 -2.32 -5.98
C ILE A 14 0.18 -1.51 -4.72
N CYS A 15 1.28 -0.75 -4.67
CA CYS A 15 1.61 0.10 -3.53
C CYS A 15 0.58 1.22 -3.32
N ILE A 16 0.12 1.87 -4.40
CA ILE A 16 -0.90 2.91 -4.34
C ILE A 16 -2.24 2.32 -3.86
N VAL A 17 -2.68 1.21 -4.46
CA VAL A 17 -3.94 0.55 -4.08
C VAL A 17 -3.89 0.08 -2.63
N GLY A 18 -2.76 -0.49 -2.20
CA GLY A 18 -2.53 -0.89 -0.82
C GLY A 18 -2.57 0.31 0.14
N ALA A 19 -1.88 1.40 -0.17
CA ALA A 19 -1.86 2.60 0.67
C ALA A 19 -3.27 3.20 0.81
N LEU A 20 -4.04 3.26 -0.27
CA LEU A 20 -5.44 3.70 -0.22
C LEU A 20 -6.32 2.70 0.57
N HIS A 21 -6.02 1.41 0.50
CA HIS A 21 -6.72 0.38 1.25
C HIS A 21 -6.46 0.50 2.76
N PHE A 22 -5.20 0.46 3.19
CA PHE A 22 -4.82 0.54 4.60
C PHE A 22 -5.07 1.92 5.20
N GLY A 23 -4.95 2.99 4.40
CA GLY A 23 -5.30 4.36 4.78
C GLY A 23 -6.80 4.56 5.01
N GLY A 24 -7.65 3.63 4.58
CA GLY A 24 -9.11 3.71 4.78
C GLY A 24 -9.82 4.67 3.82
N VAL A 25 -9.18 5.03 2.70
CA VAL A 25 -9.75 5.88 1.65
C VAL A 25 -10.73 5.07 0.80
N LEU A 26 -10.46 3.78 0.57
CA LEU A 26 -11.38 2.88 -0.14
C LEU A 26 -12.61 2.55 0.71
N VAL A 27 -13.78 2.52 0.06
CA VAL A 27 -15.05 2.06 0.67
C VAL A 27 -14.94 0.61 1.15
N THR A 28 -14.23 -0.24 0.41
CA THR A 28 -13.96 -1.64 0.77
C THR A 28 -13.17 -1.77 2.06
N SER A 29 -12.25 -0.85 2.34
CA SER A 29 -11.46 -0.83 3.56
C SER A 29 -12.29 -0.54 4.80
N LYS A 30 -13.29 0.34 4.66
CA LYS A 30 -14.22 0.68 5.76
C LYS A 30 -15.14 -0.50 6.12
N LYS A 31 -15.36 -1.43 5.19
CA LYS A 31 -16.16 -2.64 5.39
C LYS A 31 -15.32 -3.87 5.76
N SER A 32 -13.99 -3.78 5.79
CA SER A 32 -13.13 -4.93 6.10
C SER A 32 -13.07 -5.17 7.61
N PRO A 33 -13.66 -6.26 8.14
CA PRO A 33 -13.64 -6.55 9.58
C PRO A 33 -12.21 -6.77 10.09
N ALA A 34 -11.32 -7.30 9.25
CA ALA A 34 -9.91 -7.47 9.59
C ALA A 34 -9.18 -6.13 9.76
N LEU A 35 -9.42 -5.17 8.87
CA LEU A 35 -8.80 -3.85 8.96
C LEU A 35 -9.33 -3.06 10.15
N THR A 36 -10.64 -3.18 10.43
CA THR A 36 -11.26 -2.60 11.62
C THR A 36 -10.69 -3.21 12.89
N TRP A 37 -10.63 -4.54 13.00
CA TRP A 37 -10.04 -5.23 14.15
C TRP A 37 -8.58 -4.83 14.38
N MET A 38 -7.80 -4.71 13.30
CA MET A 38 -6.41 -4.28 13.33
C MET A 38 -6.27 -2.83 13.79
N LYS A 39 -7.14 -1.91 13.33
CA LYS A 39 -7.19 -0.52 13.81
C LYS A 39 -7.55 -0.43 15.29
N THR A 40 -8.49 -1.26 15.76
CA THR A 40 -8.90 -1.26 17.17
C THR A 40 -7.80 -1.78 18.09
N LYS A 41 -7.06 -2.82 17.66
CA LYS A 41 -6.01 -3.44 18.48
C LYS A 41 -4.66 -2.73 18.36
N HIS A 42 -4.33 -2.22 17.19
CA HIS A 42 -3.08 -1.53 16.88
C HIS A 42 -3.34 -0.34 15.95
N PRO A 43 -3.72 0.83 16.49
CA PRO A 43 -4.12 2.00 15.69
C PRO A 43 -3.02 2.54 14.78
N TYR A 44 -1.75 2.33 15.14
CA TYR A 44 -0.60 2.78 14.34
C TYR A 44 -0.23 1.84 13.19
N PHE A 45 -0.61 0.57 13.27
CA PHE A 45 -0.15 -0.46 12.32
C PHE A 45 -0.58 -0.19 10.87
N PRO A 46 -1.83 0.23 10.58
CA PRO A 46 -2.23 0.59 9.22
C PRO A 46 -1.44 1.79 8.67
N ASN A 47 -1.13 2.78 9.52
CA ASN A 47 -0.34 3.93 9.10
C ASN A 47 1.11 3.54 8.79
N VAL A 48 1.72 2.63 9.56
CA VAL A 48 3.06 2.10 9.27
C VAL A 48 3.08 1.39 7.91
N ILE A 49 2.05 0.59 7.59
CA ILE A 49 1.92 -0.06 6.28
C ILE A 49 1.79 0.98 5.17
N VAL A 50 0.97 2.03 5.36
CA VAL A 50 0.82 3.11 4.37
C VAL A 50 2.16 3.79 4.11
N VAL A 51 2.91 4.14 5.16
CA VAL A 51 4.24 4.77 5.02
C VAL A 51 5.19 3.84 4.27
N LEU A 52 5.21 2.54 4.60
CA LEU A 52 6.06 1.56 3.92
C LEU A 52 5.72 1.46 2.43
N LEU A 53 4.43 1.40 2.07
CA LEU A 53 3.99 1.31 0.68
C LEU A 53 4.32 2.57 -0.12
N VAL A 54 4.14 3.75 0.48
CA VAL A 54 4.53 5.03 -0.13
C VAL A 54 6.04 5.08 -0.34
N PHE A 55 6.82 4.62 0.63
CA PHE A 55 8.28 4.56 0.53
C PHE A 55 8.74 3.63 -0.61
N VAL A 56 8.17 2.43 -0.69
CA VAL A 56 8.47 1.48 -1.79
C VAL A 56 8.09 2.05 -3.15
N ALA A 57 6.94 2.73 -3.26
CA ALA A 57 6.52 3.39 -4.50
C ALA A 57 7.51 4.50 -4.90
N LEU A 58 7.93 5.35 -3.96
CA LEU A 58 8.91 6.40 -4.20
C LEU A 58 10.28 5.84 -4.62
N PHE A 59 10.74 4.78 -3.97
CA PHE A 59 11.99 4.09 -4.35
C PHE A 59 11.95 3.57 -5.78
N LYS A 60 10.81 3.01 -6.19
CA LYS A 60 10.58 2.55 -7.56
C LYS A 60 10.48 3.68 -8.58
N ILE A 61 9.90 4.83 -8.21
CA ILE A 61 9.81 6.02 -9.07
C ILE A 61 11.17 6.68 -9.27
N VAL A 62 12.00 6.74 -8.22
CA VAL A 62 13.36 7.32 -8.26
C VAL A 62 14.34 6.43 -9.05
N GLY A 63 13.91 5.24 -9.48
CA GLY A 63 14.75 4.34 -10.27
C GLY A 63 15.86 3.68 -9.45
N LEU A 64 15.68 3.59 -8.12
CA LEU A 64 16.66 3.00 -7.20
C LEU A 64 16.61 1.46 -7.17
N PHE A 65 15.86 0.82 -8.07
CA PHE A 65 16.01 -0.57 -8.58
C PHE A 65 14.87 -0.92 -9.56
#